data_AF-A0A367R281-F1
#
_entry.id   AF-A0A367R281-F1
#
_cell.length_a   1.000
_cell.length_b   1.000
_cell.length_c   1.000
_cell.angle_alpha   90.00
_cell.angle_beta   90.00
_cell.angle_gamma   90.00
#
_symmetry.space_group_name_H-M   'P 1'
#
loop_
_entity.id
_entity.type
_entity.pdbx_description
1 polymer ?
#
loop_
_entity_poly.entity_id
_entity_poly.type
_entity_poly.pdbx_seq_one_letter_code
_entity_poly.pdbx_strand_id
1 'polypeptide(L)' 'MKDKFLSWLNLVLVADVFLVLFGFGWLAIAAIGDAAGINLGLDLWHQLWQPVFNPAIGILMGGAILSGLIGWISRKFLTD' A
#
# COMPACT_ATOMS: atom_id res chain seq x y z
N MET A 1 -12.09 21.49 -11.07
CA MET A 1 -12.50 20.06 -10.99
C MET A 1 -11.30 19.12 -10.85
N LYS A 2 -10.17 19.39 -11.50
CA LYS A 2 -8.91 18.62 -11.37
C LYS A 2 -8.38 18.57 -9.93
N ASP A 3 -8.50 19.66 -9.18
CA ASP A 3 -7.98 19.76 -7.81
C ASP A 3 -8.75 18.85 -6.83
N LYS A 4 -10.07 18.73 -7.02
CA LYS A 4 -10.91 17.79 -6.25
C LYS A 4 -10.52 16.33 -6.54
N PHE A 5 -10.23 15.99 -7.79
CA PHE A 5 -9.80 14.65 -8.16
C PHE A 5 -8.41 14.31 -7.57
N LEU A 6 -7.45 15.22 -7.68
CA LEU A 6 -6.12 15.04 -7.09
C LEU A 6 -6.17 14.93 -5.57
N SER A 7 -7.02 15.73 -4.90
CA SER A 7 -7.20 15.64 -3.45
C SER A 7 -7.82 14.29 -3.04
N TRP A 8 -8.79 13.78 -3.78
CA TRP A 8 -9.39 12.47 -3.50
C TRP A 8 -8.40 11.34 -3.74
N LEU A 9 -7.68 11.38 -4.85
CA LEU A 9 -6.63 10.41 -5.17
C LEU A 9 -5.55 10.37 -4.08
N ASN A 10 -5.12 11.53 -3.60
CA ASN A 10 -4.16 11.62 -2.50
C ASN A 10 -4.70 11.00 -1.21
N LEU A 11 -5.97 11.24 -0.87
CA LEU A 11 -6.61 10.63 0.30
C LEU A 11 -6.65 9.10 0.17
N VAL A 12 -7.05 8.58 -1.00
CA VAL A 12 -7.07 7.14 -1.28
C VAL A 12 -5.67 6.54 -1.17
N LEU A 13 -4.65 7.16 -1.75
CA LEU A 13 -3.26 6.71 -1.65
C LEU A 13 -2.76 6.68 -0.20
N VAL A 14 -3.06 7.72 0.58
CA VAL A 14 -2.70 7.76 2.01
C VAL A 14 -3.42 6.64 2.76
N ALA A 15 -4.72 6.44 2.52
CA ALA A 15 -5.49 5.35 3.11
C ALA A 15 -4.93 3.97 2.72
N ASP A 16 -4.50 3.80 1.48
CA ASP A 16 -3.88 2.59 0.95
C ASP A 16 -2.55 2.26 1.65
N VAL A 17 -1.69 3.27 1.87
CA VAL A 17 -0.46 3.12 2.68
C VAL A 17 -0.79 2.60 4.08
N PHE A 18 -1.76 3.24 4.75
CA PHE A 18 -2.15 2.82 6.09
C PHE A 18 -2.75 1.41 6.08
N LEU A 19 -3.56 1.06 5.09
CA LEU A 19 -4.12 -0.29 4.94
C LEU A 19 -3.01 -1.34 4.86
N VAL A 20 -1.98 -1.12 4.05
CA VAL A 20 -0.86 -2.04 3.91
C VAL A 20 -0.07 -2.14 5.22
N LEU A 21 0.19 -1.02 5.90
CA LEU A 21 0.89 -1.00 7.19
C LEU A 21 0.10 -1.71 8.30
N PHE A 22 -1.22 -1.46 8.40
CA PHE A 22 -2.09 -2.15 9.33
C PHE A 22 -2.20 -3.65 9.00
N GLY A 23 -2.29 -4.00 7.72
CA GLY A 23 -2.25 -5.38 7.25
C GLY A 23 -0.99 -6.10 7.67
N PHE A 24 0.16 -5.43 7.59
CA PHE A 24 1.44 -5.97 8.05
C PHE A 24 1.49 -6.12 9.58
N GLY A 25 0.97 -5.13 10.32
CA GLY A 25 0.83 -5.22 11.79
C GLY A 25 -0.08 -6.38 12.22
N TRP A 26 -1.21 -6.56 11.54
CA TRP A 26 -2.09 -7.72 11.74
C TRP A 26 -1.33 -9.01 11.46
N LEU A 27 -0.66 -9.15 10.31
CA LEU A 27 0.13 -10.34 10.00
C LEU A 27 1.09 -10.70 11.14
N ALA A 28 1.85 -9.73 11.65
CA ALA A 28 2.79 -9.97 12.74
C ALA A 28 2.10 -10.48 14.01
N ILE A 29 0.99 -9.86 14.41
CA ILE A 29 0.20 -10.29 15.58
C ILE A 29 -0.39 -11.69 15.34
N ALA A 30 -0.95 -11.93 14.15
CA ALA A 30 -1.57 -13.20 13.80
C ALA A 30 -0.57 -14.34 13.72
N ALA A 31 0.64 -14.10 13.20
CA ALA A 31 1.72 -15.07 13.18
C ALA A 31 2.21 -15.44 14.60
N ILE A 32 2.31 -14.46 15.49
CA ILE A 32 2.65 -14.72 16.91
C ILE A 32 1.53 -15.49 17.60
N GLY A 33 0.26 -15.14 17.34
CA GLY A 33 -0.90 -15.86 17.86
C GLY A 33 -0.94 -17.31 17.39
N ASP A 34 -0.73 -17.54 16.10
CA ASP A 34 -0.71 -18.87 15.49
C ASP A 34 0.39 -19.75 16.08
N ALA A 35 1.59 -19.19 16.30
CA ALA A 35 2.68 -19.87 17.00
C ALA A 35 2.35 -20.21 18.47
N ALA A 36 1.45 -19.45 19.11
CA ALA A 36 0.94 -19.71 20.44
C ALA A 36 -0.31 -20.65 20.45
N GLY A 37 -0.74 -21.14 19.29
CA GLY A 37 -1.92 -22.00 19.13
C GLY A 37 -3.26 -21.24 19.14
N ILE A 38 -3.24 -19.91 19.01
CA ILE A 38 -4.42 -19.04 18.99
C ILE A 38 -4.62 -18.52 17.57
N ASN A 39 -5.69 -18.93 16.90
CA ASN A 39 -6.00 -18.42 15.56
C ASN A 39 -6.54 -16.99 15.65
N LEU A 40 -5.65 -16.01 15.48
CA LEU A 40 -5.97 -14.58 15.44
C LEU A 40 -6.34 -14.11 14.01
N GLY A 41 -6.91 -15.01 13.20
CA GLY A 41 -7.35 -14.70 11.84
C GLY A 41 -6.23 -14.72 10.81
N LEU A 42 -5.18 -15.53 11.02
CA LEU A 42 -4.11 -15.74 10.04
C LEU A 42 -4.68 -16.27 8.71
N ASP A 43 -5.62 -17.21 8.77
CA ASP A 43 -6.30 -17.76 7.59
C ASP A 43 -7.10 -16.70 6.83
N LEU A 44 -7.78 -15.81 7.56
CA LEU A 44 -8.50 -14.69 6.96
C LEU A 44 -7.53 -13.72 6.30
N TRP A 45 -6.40 -13.42 6.95
CA TRP A 45 -5.36 -12.58 6.37
C TRP A 45 -4.82 -13.16 5.07
N HIS A 46 -4.56 -14.47 5.01
CA HIS A 46 -4.12 -15.15 3.79
C HIS A 46 -5.17 -15.09 2.67
N GLN A 47 -6.45 -15.23 3.00
CA GLN A 47 -7.53 -15.07 2.01
C GLN A 47 -7.65 -13.63 1.51
N LEU A 48 -7.45 -12.63 2.39
CA LEU A 48 -7.45 -11.21 2.03
C LEU A 48 -6.20 -10.77 1.27
N TRP A 49 -5.13 -11.58 1.29
CA TRP A 49 -3.87 -11.26 0.62
C TRP A 49 -4.03 -11.01 -0.88
N GLN A 50 -4.61 -11.96 -1.60
CA GLN A 50 -4.81 -11.85 -3.05
C GLN A 50 -5.75 -10.70 -3.46
N PRO A 51 -6.96 -10.54 -2.87
CA PRO A 51 -7.91 -9.53 -3.31
C PRO A 51 -7.68 -8.13 -2.74
N VAL A 52 -6.98 -7.98 -1.60
CA VAL A 52 -6.83 -6.69 -0.90
C VAL A 52 -5.37 -6.26 -0.85
N PHE A 53 -4.51 -7.03 -0.20
CA PHE A 53 -3.14 -6.58 0.08
C PHE A 53 -2.24 -6.56 -1.17
N ASN A 54 -2.33 -7.57 -2.03
CA ASN A 54 -1.55 -7.65 -3.26
C ASN A 54 -1.84 -6.47 -4.23
N PRO A 55 -3.11 -6.13 -4.54
CA PRO A 55 -3.39 -4.95 -5.36
C PRO A 55 -3.04 -3.63 -4.67
N ALA A 56 -3.27 -3.49 -3.36
CA ALA A 56 -2.86 -2.31 -2.58
C ALA A 56 -1.35 -2.06 -2.69
N ILE A 57 -0.53 -3.08 -2.41
CA ILE A 57 0.93 -2.99 -2.56
C ILE A 57 1.31 -2.65 -4.01
N GLY A 58 0.62 -3.22 -5.00
CA GLY A 58 0.82 -2.89 -6.41
C GLY A 58 0.59 -1.41 -6.72
N ILE A 59 -0.44 -0.79 -6.15
CA ILE A 59 -0.73 0.65 -6.29
C ILE A 59 0.37 1.48 -5.63
N LEU A 60 0.80 1.12 -4.41
CA LEU A 60 1.90 1.80 -3.72
C LEU A 60 3.21 1.73 -4.52
N MET A 61 3.56 0.54 -5.01
CA MET A 61 4.74 0.34 -5.85
C MET A 61 4.63 1.14 -7.14
N GLY A 62 3.49 1.10 -7.82
CA GLY A 62 3.23 1.87 -9.03
C GLY A 62 3.37 3.38 -8.80
N GLY A 63 2.80 3.89 -7.70
CA GLY A 63 2.91 5.29 -7.31
C GLY A 63 4.36 5.71 -7.01
N ALA A 64 5.12 4.86 -6.30
CA ALA A 64 6.53 5.11 -6.01
C ALA A 64 7.39 5.11 -7.29
N ILE A 65 7.20 4.13 -8.18
CA ILE A 65 7.91 4.02 -9.46
C ILE A 65 7.61 5.22 -10.36
N LEU A 66 6.33 5.59 -10.50
CA LEU A 66 5.92 6.75 -11.30
C LEU A 66 6.52 8.04 -10.73
N SER A 67 6.47 8.23 -9.41
CA SER A 67 7.05 9.40 -8.74
C SER A 67 8.57 9.47 -8.95
N GLY A 68 9.25 8.32 -8.87
CA GLY A 68 10.68 8.20 -9.15
C GLY A 68 11.04 8.53 -10.60
N LEU A 69 10.30 7.97 -11.56
CA LEU A 69 10.46 8.22 -12.99
C LEU A 69 10.25 9.69 -13.35
N ILE A 70 9.14 10.29 -12.90
CA ILE A 70 8.84 11.70 -13.13
C ILE A 70 9.94 12.58 -12.53
N GLY A 71 10.38 12.30 -11.31
CA GLY A 71 11.47 13.03 -10.67
C GLY A 71 12.82 12.87 -11.36
N TRP A 72 13.09 11.71 -11.98
CA TRP A 72 14.30 11.49 -12.77
C TRP A 72 14.26 12.24 -14.10
N ILE A 73 13.14 12.17 -14.84
CA ILE A 73 12.96 12.88 -16.12
C ILE A 73 13.02 14.40 -15.89
N SER A 74 12.31 14.90 -14.87
CA SER A 74 12.29 16.34 -14.55
C SER A 74 13.68 16.88 -14.24
N ARG A 75 14.47 16.18 -13.41
CA ARG A 75 15.86 16.57 -13.12
C ARG A 75 16.77 16.51 -14.34
N LYS A 76 16.49 15.62 -15.29
CA LYS A 76 17.33 15.40 -16.47
C LYS A 76 17.01 16.33 -17.65
N PHE A 77 15.77 16.82 -17.75
CA PHE A 77 15.30 17.56 -18.94
C PHE A 77 14.60 18.90 -18.64
N LEU A 78 14.21 19.20 -17.39
CA LEU A 78 13.52 20.45 -17.03
C LEU A 78 14.40 21.40 -16.20
N THR A 79 15.65 21.03 -15.94
CA THR A 79 16.67 21.92 -15.35
C THR A 79 17.63 22.36 -16.46
N ASP A 80 17.18 23.30 -17.28
CA ASP A 80 18.01 24.18 -18.12
C ASP A 80 17.66 25.63 -17.77
#